data_AF-A0A226MUZ1-F1
#
_entry.id   AF-A0A226MUZ1-F1
#
_cell.length_a   1.000
_cell.length_b   1.000
_cell.length_c   1.000
_cell.angle_alpha   90.00
_cell.angle_beta   90.00
_cell.angle_gamma   90.00
#
_symmetry.space_group_name_H-M   'P 1'
#
loop_
_entity.id
_entity.type
_entity.pdbx_description
1 polymer ?
#
loop_
_entity_poly.entity_id
_entity_poly.type
_entity_poly.pdbx_seq_one_letter_code
_entity_poly.pdbx_strand_id
1 'polypeptide(L)'
;VLPILEILYHVEERNSHHVYMALIILLILTEDDGFNRSIHEVILKNITWYAERVLTEISLGSLLILVVIRTIQYNMTRTRVRVTGNAWDKYLHTNCLAALANMSAQFRSLHQYAAQRIIR
;
A
#
# COMPACT_ATOMS: atom_id res chain seq x y z
N VAL A 1 -1.60 -11.03 4.31
CA VAL A 1 -1.71 -9.66 3.74
C VAL A 1 -2.14 -8.63 4.78
N LEU A 2 -3.35 -8.67 5.34
CA LEU A 2 -3.91 -7.59 6.18
C LEU A 2 -2.94 -6.98 7.25
N PRO A 3 -2.27 -7.74 8.12
CA PRO A 3 -1.34 -7.15 9.11
C PRO A 3 -0.13 -6.44 8.49
N ILE A 4 0.27 -6.82 7.26
CA ILE A 4 1.32 -6.14 6.49
C ILE A 4 0.84 -4.75 6.08
N LEU A 5 -0.41 -4.64 5.62
CA LEU A 5 -1.01 -3.35 5.25
C LEU A 5 -1.13 -2.43 6.48
N GLU A 6 -1.51 -2.98 7.63
CA GLU A 6 -1.60 -2.24 8.89
C GLU A 6 -0.22 -1.73 9.37
N ILE A 7 0.85 -2.52 9.20
CA ILE A 7 2.24 -2.09 9.45
C ILE A 7 2.67 -0.95 8.50
N LEU A 8 2.32 -1.04 7.21
CA LEU A 8 2.66 -0.01 6.20
C LEU A 8 1.80 1.26 6.33
N TYR A 9 0.61 1.13 6.89
CA TYR A 9 -0.28 2.24 7.21
C TYR A 9 0.22 3.03 8.44
N HIS A 10 0.60 2.34 9.52
CA HIS A 10 1.19 2.92 10.74
C HIS A 10 2.70 3.21 10.62
N VAL A 11 3.22 3.48 9.42
CA VAL A 11 4.68 3.61 9.12
C VAL A 11 5.43 4.59 10.04
N GLU A 12 4.74 5.56 10.63
CA GLU A 12 5.30 6.54 11.57
C GLU A 12 5.67 5.96 12.94
N GLU A 13 4.94 4.93 13.38
CA GLU A 13 4.99 4.32 14.71
C GLU A 13 5.78 2.99 14.71
N ARG A 14 6.19 2.51 13.53
CA ARG A 14 6.85 1.22 13.35
C ARG A 14 8.36 1.37 13.14
N ASN A 15 9.12 0.41 13.67
CA ASN A 15 10.54 0.29 13.40
C ASN A 15 10.79 0.11 11.88
N SER A 16 11.77 0.83 11.33
CA SER A 16 12.14 0.80 9.92
C SER A 16 12.46 -0.61 9.39
N HIS A 17 12.97 -1.51 10.24
CA HIS A 17 13.16 -2.92 9.90
C HIS A 17 11.84 -3.67 9.68
N HIS A 18 10.81 -3.40 10.49
CA HIS A 18 9.48 -4.02 10.33
C HIS A 18 8.78 -3.51 9.07
N VAL A 19 8.92 -2.21 8.77
CA VAL A 19 8.43 -1.61 7.51
C VAL A 19 9.11 -2.24 6.29
N TYR A 20 10.43 -2.45 6.33
CA TYR A 20 11.13 -3.14 5.24
C TYR A 20 10.72 -4.60 5.07
N MET A 21 10.60 -5.37 6.16
CA MET A 21 10.11 -6.75 6.07
C MET A 21 8.70 -6.80 5.49
N ALA A 22 7.83 -5.86 5.87
CA ALA A 22 6.50 -5.71 5.29
C ALA A 22 6.55 -5.42 3.78
N LEU A 23 7.41 -4.51 3.31
CA LEU A 23 7.58 -4.19 1.89
C LEU A 23 8.17 -5.35 1.07
N ILE A 24 9.15 -6.07 1.61
CA ILE A 24 9.78 -7.22 0.92
C ILE A 24 8.77 -8.36 0.77
N ILE A 25 8.00 -8.68 1.81
CA ILE A 25 6.93 -9.68 1.72
C ILE A 25 5.83 -9.22 0.75
N LEU A 26 5.49 -7.92 0.74
CA LEU A 26 4.50 -7.39 -0.20
C LEU A 26 4.97 -7.55 -1.66
N LEU A 27 6.22 -7.19 -1.96
CA LEU A 27 6.82 -7.39 -3.29
C LEU A 27 6.71 -8.83 -3.76
N ILE A 28 7.24 -9.78 -2.97
CA ILE A 28 7.26 -11.22 -3.29
C ILE A 28 5.83 -11.75 -3.53
N LEU A 29 4.85 -11.31 -2.73
CA LEU A 29 3.45 -11.69 -2.94
C LEU A 29 2.88 -11.09 -4.24
N THR A 30 3.18 -9.82 -4.54
CA THR A 30 2.69 -9.17 -5.77
C THR A 30 3.35 -9.68 -7.05
N GLU A 31 4.45 -10.41 -7.00
CA GLU A 31 5.01 -11.11 -8.16
C GLU A 31 4.15 -12.32 -8.59
N ASP A 32 3.32 -12.88 -7.70
CA ASP A 32 2.36 -13.92 -8.08
C ASP A 32 1.08 -13.33 -8.69
N ASP A 33 0.87 -13.67 -9.95
CA ASP A 33 -0.27 -13.31 -10.76
C ASP A 33 -1.58 -13.96 -10.25
N GLY A 34 -1.49 -15.12 -9.57
CA GLY A 34 -2.61 -15.78 -8.88
C GLY A 34 -3.07 -15.01 -7.64
N PHE A 35 -2.13 -14.67 -6.75
CA PHE A 35 -2.31 -13.78 -5.62
C PHE A 35 -2.98 -12.47 -6.05
N ASN A 36 -2.42 -11.78 -7.05
CA ASN A 36 -2.92 -10.51 -7.57
C ASN A 36 -4.39 -10.56 -7.99
N ARG A 37 -4.84 -11.64 -8.63
CA ARG A 37 -6.27 -11.85 -8.94
C ARG A 37 -7.10 -12.06 -7.66
N SER A 38 -6.69 -13.00 -6.81
CA SER A 38 -7.47 -13.39 -5.62
C SER A 38 -7.72 -12.23 -4.63
N ILE A 39 -6.77 -11.31 -4.45
CA ILE A 39 -6.93 -10.17 -3.53
C ILE A 39 -8.00 -9.17 -4.01
N HIS A 40 -8.31 -9.10 -5.32
CA HIS A 40 -9.41 -8.28 -5.81
C HIS A 40 -10.80 -8.90 -5.59
N GLU A 41 -10.85 -10.21 -5.35
CA GLU A 41 -12.08 -10.98 -5.08
C GLU A 41 -12.41 -11.09 -3.59
N VAL A 42 -11.40 -11.04 -2.71
CA VAL A 42 -11.58 -11.00 -1.24
C VAL A 42 -12.17 -9.66 -0.81
N ILE A 43 -13.47 -9.66 -0.46
CA ILE A 43 -14.18 -8.50 0.08
C ILE A 43 -14.01 -8.41 1.60
N LEU A 44 -13.63 -7.23 2.06
CA LEU A 44 -13.45 -6.87 3.47
C LEU A 44 -14.55 -5.92 3.91
N LYS A 45 -14.93 -5.99 5.19
CA LYS A 45 -15.95 -5.11 5.79
C LYS A 45 -15.43 -4.47 7.08
N ASN A 46 -15.84 -3.23 7.34
CA ASN A 46 -15.53 -2.46 8.55
C ASN A 46 -14.01 -2.36 8.86
N ILE A 47 -13.23 -1.75 7.97
CA ILE A 47 -11.82 -1.44 8.26
C ILE A 47 -11.75 -0.26 9.24
N THR A 48 -11.35 -0.53 10.48
CA THR A 48 -11.38 0.45 11.59
C THR A 48 -10.12 1.32 11.69
N TRP A 49 -8.98 0.90 11.12
CA TRP A 49 -7.70 1.61 11.25
C TRP A 49 -7.44 2.68 10.18
N TYR A 50 -8.01 2.57 8.96
CA TYR A 50 -7.83 3.58 7.90
C TYR A 50 -8.71 4.80 8.16
N ALA A 51 -8.08 5.87 8.65
CA ALA A 51 -8.76 7.08 9.13
C ALA A 51 -9.08 8.09 8.00
N GLU A 52 -8.55 7.91 6.78
CA GLU A 52 -8.77 8.82 5.66
C GLU A 52 -10.20 8.77 5.05
N ARG A 53 -10.99 7.75 5.42
CA ARG A 53 -12.42 7.58 5.07
C ARG A 53 -13.01 6.35 5.81
N VAL A 54 -14.29 6.37 6.20
CA VAL A 54 -14.97 5.13 6.63
C VAL A 54 -15.09 4.15 5.45
N LEU A 55 -14.45 2.99 5.54
CA LEU A 55 -14.48 1.92 4.54
C LEU A 55 -15.41 0.80 5.00
N THR A 56 -16.68 0.88 4.59
CA THR A 56 -17.74 -0.09 4.93
C THR A 56 -17.54 -1.44 4.25
N GLU A 57 -17.26 -1.42 2.95
CA GLU A 57 -17.03 -2.62 2.12
C GLU A 57 -16.02 -2.31 1.02
N ILE A 58 -14.93 -3.09 0.93
CA ILE A 58 -13.80 -2.85 0.03
C ILE A 58 -13.05 -4.15 -0.30
N SER A 59 -12.59 -4.35 -1.53
CA SER A 59 -11.72 -5.50 -1.85
C SER A 59 -10.31 -5.33 -1.27
N LEU A 60 -9.69 -6.42 -0.83
CA LEU A 60 -8.35 -6.42 -0.24
C LEU A 60 -7.29 -5.79 -1.16
N GLY A 61 -7.39 -6.02 -2.48
CA GLY A 61 -6.55 -5.37 -3.49
C GLY A 61 -6.77 -3.86 -3.58
N SER A 62 -8.02 -3.38 -3.44
CA SER A 62 -8.30 -1.93 -3.37
C SER A 62 -7.73 -1.30 -2.10
N LEU A 63 -7.80 -2.01 -0.96
CA LEU A 63 -7.22 -1.56 0.32
C LEU A 63 -5.69 -1.54 0.27
N LEU A 64 -5.06 -2.54 -0.35
CA LEU A 64 -3.62 -2.59 -0.59
C LEU A 64 -3.17 -1.36 -1.38
N ILE A 65 -3.85 -1.07 -2.50
CA ILE A 65 -3.55 0.11 -3.34
C ILE A 65 -3.68 1.42 -2.53
N LEU A 66 -4.74 1.59 -1.73
CA LEU A 66 -4.92 2.76 -0.87
C LEU A 66 -3.79 2.93 0.15
N VAL A 67 -3.38 1.83 0.80
CA VAL A 67 -2.28 1.85 1.77
C VAL A 67 -0.96 2.19 1.08
N VAL A 68 -0.60 1.51 0.00
CA VAL A 68 0.69 1.74 -0.69
C VAL A 68 0.78 3.16 -1.27
N ILE A 69 -0.31 3.69 -1.84
CA ILE A 69 -0.38 5.10 -2.26
C ILE A 69 -0.23 6.04 -1.06
N ARG A 70 -0.88 5.77 0.08
CA ARG A 70 -0.69 6.57 1.31
C ARG A 70 0.75 6.51 1.82
N THR A 71 1.39 5.34 1.84
CA THR A 71 2.79 5.18 2.27
C THR A 71 3.75 5.96 1.35
N ILE A 72 3.49 5.99 0.03
CA ILE A 72 4.21 6.85 -0.92
C ILE A 72 3.94 8.35 -0.62
N GLN A 73 2.68 8.78 -0.58
CA GLN A 73 2.31 10.19 -0.39
C GLN A 73 2.83 10.75 0.95
N TYR A 74 2.80 9.93 2.01
CA TYR A 74 3.31 10.30 3.33
C TYR A 74 4.85 10.42 3.37
N ASN A 75 5.58 9.52 2.71
CA ASN A 75 7.04 9.65 2.66
C ASN A 75 7.46 10.90 1.85
N MET A 76 6.79 11.18 0.73
CA MET A 76 7.06 12.38 -0.08
C MET A 76 6.89 13.71 0.70
N THR A 77 5.92 13.81 1.60
CA THR A 77 5.77 15.02 2.44
C THR A 77 6.87 15.13 3.49
N ARG A 78 7.37 14.01 4.05
CA ARG A 78 8.55 14.01 4.95
C ARG A 78 9.85 14.36 4.21
N THR A 79 10.13 13.78 3.04
CA THR A 79 11.35 14.08 2.26
C THR A 79 11.40 15.55 1.79
N ARG A 80 10.25 16.17 1.50
CA ARG A 80 10.20 17.61 1.16
C ARG A 80 10.56 18.53 2.35
N VAL A 81 10.41 18.06 3.59
CA VAL A 81 10.82 18.76 4.81
C VAL A 81 12.26 18.42 5.24
N ARG A 82 12.74 17.21 4.90
CA ARG A 82 14.11 16.76 5.13
C ARG A 82 14.91 16.74 3.82
N VAL A 83 15.44 17.90 3.44
CA VAL A 83 16.25 18.12 2.21
C VAL A 83 17.45 17.15 2.11
N THR A 84 17.97 16.64 3.24
CA THR A 84 18.85 15.46 3.29
C THR A 84 18.05 14.16 3.19
N GLY A 85 17.56 13.86 2.00
CA GLY A 85 16.89 12.58 1.70
C GLY A 85 17.81 11.40 2.00
N ASN A 86 17.37 10.51 2.88
CA ASN A 86 18.14 9.31 3.23
C ASN A 86 17.91 8.20 2.19
N ALA A 87 18.83 7.22 2.13
CA ALA A 87 18.70 6.12 1.18
C ALA A 87 17.47 5.22 1.43
N TRP A 88 16.99 5.15 2.67
CA TRP A 88 15.86 4.31 3.10
C TRP A 88 14.53 4.76 2.46
N ASP A 89 14.28 6.07 2.44
CA ASP A 89 13.11 6.67 1.77
C ASP A 89 13.05 6.32 0.27
N LYS A 90 14.20 6.33 -0.42
CA LYS A 90 14.28 6.00 -1.85
C LYS A 90 13.90 4.54 -2.12
N TYR A 91 14.42 3.59 -1.35
CA TYR A 91 14.07 2.17 -1.51
C TYR A 91 12.61 1.90 -1.15
N LEU A 92 12.06 2.56 -0.12
CA LEU A 92 10.64 2.48 0.20
C LEU A 92 9.77 2.91 -0.99
N HIS A 93 10.08 4.04 -1.64
CA HIS A 93 9.34 4.48 -2.83
C HIS A 93 9.44 3.50 -4.00
N THR A 94 10.65 3.01 -4.32
CA THR A 94 10.86 2.04 -5.41
C THR A 94 10.11 0.74 -5.16
N ASN A 95 10.12 0.22 -3.94
CA ASN A 95 9.44 -1.03 -3.58
C ASN A 95 7.91 -0.88 -3.65
N CYS A 96 7.37 0.24 -3.17
CA CYS A 96 5.94 0.55 -3.29
C CYS A 96 5.49 0.68 -4.75
N LEU A 97 6.29 1.33 -5.60
CA LEU A 97 6.00 1.48 -7.04
C LEU A 97 6.09 0.14 -7.79
N ALA A 98 7.07 -0.71 -7.48
CA ALA A 98 7.19 -2.03 -8.06
C ALA A 98 6.02 -2.95 -7.67
N ALA A 99 5.59 -2.95 -6.40
CA ALA A 99 4.41 -3.71 -5.97
C ALA A 99 3.11 -3.27 -6.70
N LEU A 100 2.93 -1.95 -6.91
CA LEU A 100 1.82 -1.43 -7.71
C LEU A 100 1.94 -1.81 -9.20
N ALA A 101 3.15 -1.79 -9.76
CA ALA A 101 3.40 -2.18 -11.15
C ALA A 101 3.09 -3.67 -11.38
N ASN A 102 3.55 -4.55 -10.50
CA ASN A 102 3.30 -5.99 -10.58
C ASN A 102 1.80 -6.30 -10.54
N MET A 103 1.05 -5.65 -9.65
CA MET A 103 -0.41 -5.81 -9.56
C MET A 103 -1.18 -5.19 -10.73
N SER A 104 -0.62 -4.21 -11.44
CA SER A 104 -1.38 -3.34 -12.36
C SER A 104 -2.10 -4.09 -13.49
N ALA A 105 -1.53 -5.22 -13.95
CA ALA A 105 -2.13 -6.08 -14.98
C ALA A 105 -3.41 -6.81 -14.52
N GLN A 106 -3.64 -6.94 -13.21
CA GLN A 106 -4.77 -7.65 -12.62
C GLN A 106 -5.78 -6.72 -11.90
N PHE A 107 -5.62 -5.39 -11.99
CA PHE A 107 -6.50 -4.40 -11.36
C PHE A 107 -7.96 -4.58 -11.81
N ARG A 108 -8.80 -5.15 -10.93
CA ARG A 108 -10.20 -5.47 -11.21
C ARG A 108 -11.12 -4.99 -10.10
N SER A 109 -12.31 -4.53 -10.48
CA SER A 109 -13.38 -4.10 -9.56
C SER A 109 -12.89 -3.15 -8.44
N LEU A 110 -12.03 -2.19 -8.81
CA LEU A 110 -11.44 -1.25 -7.85
C LEU A 110 -12.54 -0.41 -7.19
N HIS A 111 -12.51 -0.34 -5.86
CA HIS A 111 -13.39 0.55 -5.11
C HIS A 111 -13.18 2.01 -5.57
N GLN A 112 -14.27 2.75 -5.82
CA GLN A 112 -14.24 4.07 -6.48
C GLN A 112 -13.22 5.04 -5.88
N TYR A 113 -13.07 5.02 -4.55
CA TYR A 113 -12.13 5.86 -3.83
C TYR A 113 -10.65 5.46 -4.06
N ALA A 114 -10.35 4.17 -4.23
CA ALA A 114 -9.02 3.70 -4.61
C ALA A 114 -8.67 4.15 -6.03
N ALA A 115 -9.59 4.00 -6.98
CA ALA A 115 -9.41 4.52 -8.35
C ALA A 115 -9.17 6.04 -8.39
N GLN A 116 -9.89 6.81 -7.57
CA GLN A 116 -9.66 8.25 -7.43
C GLN A 116 -8.27 8.60 -6.85
N ARG A 117 -7.74 7.78 -5.93
CA ARG A 117 -6.40 7.96 -5.33
C ARG A 117 -5.24 7.56 -6.25
N ILE A 118 -5.48 6.75 -7.28
CA ILE A 118 -4.48 6.48 -8.33
C ILE A 118 -4.25 7.73 -9.21
N ILE A 119 -5.26 8.59 -9.35
CA ILE A 119 -5.26 9.78 -10.23
C ILE A 119 -4.89 11.07 -9.46
N ARG A 120 -4.83 11.05 -8.12
CA ARG A 120 -4.58 12.20 -7.23
C ARG A 120 -3.53 11.93 -6.14
#